data_AF-A0A7W1FZB4-F1
#
_entry.id   AF-A0A7W1FZB4-F1
#
_cell.length_a   1.000
_cell.length_b   1.000
_cell.length_c   1.000
_cell.angle_alpha   90.00
_cell.angle_beta   90.00
_cell.angle_gamma   90.00
#
_symmetry.space_group_name_H-M   'P 1'
#
loop_
_entity.id
_entity.type
_entity.pdbx_description
1 polymer ?
#
loop_
_entity_poly.entity_id
_entity_poly.type
_entity_poly.pdbx_seq_one_letter_code
_entity_poly.pdbx_strand_id
1 'polypeptide(L)'
;KYLKKHQFSNFTVFNRTLANAERLATALNGKAFPLSELANYKKGFDIIVTCTGSSESIITPDLYKNLVGTDKSKKIVIDLAIPNDLDAEILNNYDVNLIAINNLQEIAKENLQAREQELQACKIIIEKNIEEFKQLLKTRKVELAMSEVPRKVKQIRETANEVFAKELKNLDVESKEVLDKILSYMEKKYISVPMKMAKEILSKGNI
;
A
#
# COMPACT_ATOMS: atom_id res chain seq x y z
N LYS A 1 -21.83 -3.28 -10.84
CA LYS A 1 -21.56 -2.31 -11.93
C LYS A 1 -21.23 -3.01 -13.24
N TYR A 2 -20.22 -3.88 -13.29
CA TYR A 2 -19.86 -4.65 -14.50
C TYR A 2 -21.05 -5.45 -15.07
N LEU A 3 -21.77 -6.19 -14.22
CA LEU A 3 -22.96 -6.97 -14.65
C LEU A 3 -24.06 -6.09 -15.29
N LYS A 4 -24.30 -4.87 -14.77
CA LYS A 4 -25.27 -3.93 -15.34
C LYS A 4 -24.89 -3.49 -16.76
N LYS A 5 -23.58 -3.38 -17.05
CA LYS A 5 -23.06 -3.03 -18.39
C LYS A 5 -23.32 -4.15 -19.41
N HIS A 6 -23.40 -5.40 -18.96
CA HIS A 6 -23.64 -6.58 -19.79
C HIS A 6 -25.12 -7.02 -19.81
N GLN A 7 -26.05 -6.11 -19.51
CA GLN A 7 -27.51 -6.32 -19.63
C GLN A 7 -28.11 -7.43 -18.74
N PHE A 8 -27.42 -7.81 -17.66
CA PHE A 8 -28.03 -8.64 -16.61
C PHE A 8 -29.17 -7.86 -15.94
N SER A 9 -30.25 -8.57 -15.60
CA SER A 9 -31.46 -8.02 -14.99
C SER A 9 -31.87 -8.85 -13.75
N ASN A 10 -32.88 -8.38 -13.01
CA ASN A 10 -33.44 -9.08 -11.83
C ASN A 10 -32.46 -9.30 -10.66
N PHE A 11 -31.62 -8.29 -10.37
CA PHE A 11 -30.70 -8.36 -9.23
C PHE A 11 -31.43 -8.52 -7.90
N THR A 12 -30.97 -9.49 -7.10
CA THR A 12 -31.36 -9.64 -5.69
C THR A 12 -30.10 -9.61 -4.83
N VAL A 13 -30.10 -8.82 -3.76
CA VAL A 13 -28.95 -8.60 -2.89
C VAL A 13 -29.27 -9.01 -1.46
N PHE A 14 -28.43 -9.86 -0.89
CA PHE A 14 -28.49 -10.28 0.51
C PHE A 14 -27.29 -9.74 1.28
N ASN A 15 -27.48 -9.20 2.48
CA ASN A 15 -26.38 -8.73 3.32
C ASN A 15 -26.73 -8.87 4.81
N ARG A 16 -25.72 -9.09 5.68
CA ARG A 16 -25.90 -9.11 7.15
C ARG A 16 -26.48 -7.79 7.65
N THR A 17 -26.06 -6.66 7.06
CA THR A 17 -26.60 -5.33 7.34
C THR A 17 -27.54 -4.91 6.22
N LEU A 18 -28.85 -4.82 6.49
CA LEU A 18 -29.87 -4.51 5.48
C LEU A 18 -29.58 -3.22 4.70
N ALA A 19 -29.16 -2.15 5.38
CA ALA A 19 -28.82 -0.87 4.75
C ALA A 19 -27.73 -1.00 3.65
N ASN A 20 -26.78 -1.93 3.82
CA ASN A 20 -25.76 -2.20 2.80
C ASN A 20 -26.36 -2.90 1.57
N ALA A 21 -27.30 -3.83 1.78
CA ALA A 21 -28.03 -4.47 0.69
C ALA A 21 -28.88 -3.46 -0.08
N GLU A 22 -29.62 -2.58 0.62
CA GLU A 22 -30.47 -1.55 0.02
C GLU A 22 -29.68 -0.57 -0.86
N ARG A 23 -28.53 -0.11 -0.34
CA ARG A 23 -27.63 0.77 -1.10
C ARG A 23 -27.15 0.13 -2.40
N LEU A 24 -26.76 -1.14 -2.36
CA LEU A 24 -26.28 -1.86 -3.55
C LEU A 24 -27.42 -2.20 -4.51
N ALA A 25 -28.56 -2.66 -3.99
CA ALA A 25 -29.73 -2.99 -4.79
C ALA A 25 -30.27 -1.76 -5.53
N THR A 26 -30.29 -0.58 -4.90
CA THR A 26 -30.70 0.69 -5.52
C THR A 26 -29.86 1.01 -6.76
N ALA A 27 -28.54 0.86 -6.69
CA ALA A 27 -27.64 1.09 -7.83
C ALA A 27 -27.84 0.10 -8.98
N LEU A 28 -28.34 -1.10 -8.67
CA LEU A 28 -28.59 -2.19 -9.61
C LEU A 28 -30.05 -2.29 -10.06
N ASN A 29 -30.94 -1.42 -9.57
CA ASN A 29 -32.40 -1.53 -9.77
C ASN A 29 -32.94 -2.92 -9.35
N GLY A 30 -32.41 -3.45 -8.24
CA GLY A 30 -32.72 -4.78 -7.69
C GLY A 30 -33.51 -4.74 -6.39
N LYS A 31 -33.68 -5.91 -5.77
CA LYS A 31 -34.31 -6.09 -4.45
C LYS A 31 -33.27 -6.37 -3.37
N ALA A 32 -33.48 -5.84 -2.17
CA ALA A 32 -32.61 -6.04 -1.02
C ALA A 32 -33.32 -6.86 0.05
N PHE A 33 -32.58 -7.77 0.68
CA PHE A 33 -33.03 -8.59 1.79
C PHE A 33 -31.92 -8.72 2.84
N PRO A 34 -32.25 -8.91 4.12
CA PRO A 34 -31.26 -9.32 5.10
C PRO A 34 -30.78 -10.74 4.78
N LEU A 35 -29.52 -11.06 5.10
CA LEU A 35 -28.92 -12.35 4.77
C LEU A 35 -29.67 -13.53 5.41
N SER A 36 -30.30 -13.33 6.56
CA SER A 36 -31.13 -14.33 7.23
C SER A 36 -32.31 -14.81 6.37
N GLU A 37 -32.80 -13.99 5.44
CA GLU A 37 -33.91 -14.34 4.55
C GLU A 37 -33.47 -15.16 3.33
N LEU A 38 -32.16 -15.39 3.15
CA LEU A 38 -31.65 -16.17 2.02
C LEU A 38 -32.21 -17.60 2.03
N ALA A 39 -32.38 -18.20 3.21
CA ALA A 39 -32.98 -19.53 3.38
C ALA A 39 -34.46 -19.59 2.94
N ASN A 40 -35.16 -18.45 2.93
CA ASN A 40 -36.57 -18.37 2.52
C ASN A 40 -36.74 -17.99 1.04
N TYR A 41 -35.64 -17.69 0.33
CA TYR A 41 -35.68 -17.24 -1.04
C TYR A 41 -35.87 -18.40 -2.02
N LYS A 42 -36.98 -18.39 -2.77
CA LYS A 42 -37.39 -19.49 -3.67
C LYS A 42 -37.48 -19.10 -5.14
N LYS A 43 -36.96 -17.94 -5.53
CA LYS A 43 -37.08 -17.45 -6.92
C LYS A 43 -35.99 -17.97 -7.85
N GLY A 44 -35.05 -18.76 -7.35
CA GLY A 44 -33.91 -19.26 -8.12
C GLY A 44 -32.92 -18.17 -8.49
N PHE A 45 -31.91 -18.58 -9.26
CA PHE A 45 -30.89 -17.71 -9.81
C PHE A 45 -30.25 -18.38 -11.03
N ASP A 46 -29.65 -17.59 -11.92
CA ASP A 46 -28.74 -18.08 -12.96
C ASP A 46 -27.28 -17.93 -12.55
N ILE A 47 -27.00 -16.81 -11.86
CA ILE A 47 -25.68 -16.45 -11.36
C ILE A 47 -25.77 -16.02 -9.90
N ILE A 48 -24.94 -16.61 -9.04
CA ILE A 48 -24.69 -16.12 -7.68
C ILE A 48 -23.30 -15.48 -7.63
N VAL A 49 -23.20 -14.35 -6.93
CA VAL A 49 -21.92 -13.72 -6.58
C VAL A 49 -21.82 -13.66 -5.06
N THR A 50 -20.84 -14.35 -4.50
CA THR A 50 -20.56 -14.36 -3.05
C THR A 50 -19.27 -13.59 -2.77
N CYS A 51 -19.22 -12.92 -1.64
CA CYS A 51 -18.10 -12.07 -1.21
C CYS A 51 -18.25 -11.76 0.28
N THR A 52 -18.50 -12.76 1.10
CA THR A 52 -18.64 -12.56 2.53
C THR A 52 -17.32 -12.77 3.26
N GLY A 53 -17.21 -12.18 4.45
CA GLY A 53 -16.10 -12.43 5.38
C GLY A 53 -16.44 -13.53 6.39
N SER A 54 -17.17 -14.56 5.98
CA SER A 54 -17.51 -15.69 6.85
C SER A 54 -16.32 -16.63 7.00
N SER A 55 -16.18 -17.23 8.18
CA SER A 55 -15.20 -18.32 8.40
C SER A 55 -15.71 -19.67 7.88
N GLU A 56 -17.02 -19.80 7.67
CA GLU A 56 -17.70 -20.99 7.17
C GLU A 56 -18.43 -20.68 5.87
N SER A 57 -18.58 -21.69 5.01
CA SER A 57 -19.32 -21.59 3.76
C SER A 57 -20.79 -21.25 4.03
N ILE A 58 -21.25 -20.12 3.48
CA ILE A 58 -22.63 -19.66 3.65
C ILE A 58 -23.59 -20.46 2.77
N ILE A 59 -23.15 -20.85 1.57
CA ILE A 59 -23.95 -21.62 0.64
C ILE A 59 -23.65 -23.10 0.86
N THR A 60 -24.41 -23.68 1.79
CA THR A 60 -24.38 -25.12 2.10
C THR A 60 -25.18 -25.93 1.07
N PRO A 61 -25.00 -27.27 0.99
CA PRO A 61 -25.76 -28.12 0.09
C PRO A 61 -27.28 -28.01 0.25
N ASP A 62 -27.78 -27.92 1.49
CA ASP A 62 -29.21 -27.76 1.78
C ASP A 62 -29.74 -26.39 1.32
N LEU A 63 -28.97 -25.32 1.56
CA LEU A 63 -29.36 -24.00 1.11
C LEU A 63 -29.37 -23.92 -0.42
N TYR A 64 -28.34 -24.46 -1.05
CA TYR A 64 -28.23 -24.50 -2.51
C TYR A 64 -29.42 -25.26 -3.12
N LYS A 65 -29.75 -26.44 -2.57
CA LYS A 65 -30.91 -27.25 -2.98
C LYS A 65 -32.22 -26.47 -2.89
N ASN A 66 -32.42 -25.69 -1.82
CA ASN A 66 -33.61 -24.86 -1.65
C ASN A 66 -33.65 -23.71 -2.69
N LEU A 67 -32.50 -23.08 -2.96
CA LEU A 67 -32.40 -22.01 -3.95
C LEU A 67 -32.71 -22.48 -5.37
N VAL A 68 -32.19 -23.65 -5.79
CA VAL A 68 -32.41 -24.17 -7.15
C VAL A 68 -33.73 -24.94 -7.29
N GLY A 69 -34.24 -25.52 -6.20
CA GLY A 69 -35.48 -26.30 -6.21
C GLY A 69 -35.42 -27.46 -7.20
N THR A 70 -36.31 -27.45 -8.20
CA THR A 70 -36.37 -28.45 -9.27
C THR A 70 -35.61 -28.07 -10.53
N ASP A 71 -35.00 -26.89 -10.56
CA ASP A 71 -34.24 -26.39 -11.70
C ASP A 71 -32.90 -27.12 -11.83
N LYS A 72 -32.69 -27.74 -12.99
CA LYS A 72 -31.47 -28.49 -13.34
C LYS A 72 -30.59 -27.76 -14.35
N SER A 73 -30.94 -26.53 -14.71
CA SER A 73 -30.10 -25.72 -15.61
C SER A 73 -28.75 -25.42 -14.97
N LYS A 74 -27.72 -25.36 -15.82
CA LYS A 74 -26.37 -25.04 -15.41
C LYS A 74 -26.32 -23.68 -14.72
N LYS A 75 -25.73 -23.63 -13.52
CA LYS A 75 -25.58 -22.40 -12.73
C LYS A 75 -24.15 -21.89 -12.75
N ILE A 76 -23.98 -20.57 -12.57
CA ILE A 76 -22.66 -19.96 -12.41
C ILE A 76 -22.55 -19.42 -10.99
N VAL A 77 -21.50 -19.81 -10.27
CA VAL A 77 -21.19 -19.25 -8.95
C VAL A 77 -19.86 -18.53 -9.04
N ILE A 78 -19.86 -17.24 -8.74
CA ILE A 78 -18.66 -16.42 -8.65
C ILE A 78 -18.36 -16.23 -7.16
N ASP A 79 -17.35 -16.95 -6.66
CA ASP A 79 -16.98 -16.92 -5.25
C ASP A 79 -15.74 -16.05 -5.02
N LEU A 80 -15.99 -14.87 -4.45
CA LEU A 80 -14.96 -13.89 -4.14
C LEU A 80 -14.51 -13.93 -2.67
N ALA A 81 -15.02 -14.87 -1.87
CA ALA A 81 -14.71 -14.99 -0.45
C ALA A 81 -13.48 -15.85 -0.18
N ILE A 82 -12.81 -15.58 0.95
CA ILE A 82 -11.70 -16.39 1.47
C ILE A 82 -11.88 -16.52 3.00
N PRO A 83 -12.16 -17.73 3.54
CA PRO A 83 -12.42 -18.99 2.83
C PRO A 83 -13.68 -18.94 1.93
N ASN A 84 -13.84 -19.94 1.04
CA ASN A 84 -14.94 -19.98 0.06
C ASN A 84 -16.32 -19.95 0.74
N ASP A 85 -17.22 -19.13 0.20
CA ASP A 85 -18.62 -19.08 0.63
C ASP A 85 -19.44 -20.26 0.07
N LEU A 86 -19.04 -20.85 -1.06
CA LEU A 86 -19.67 -22.05 -1.62
C LEU A 86 -19.04 -23.32 -1.05
N ASP A 87 -19.87 -24.20 -0.51
CA ASP A 87 -19.45 -25.54 -0.10
C ASP A 87 -19.06 -26.39 -1.34
N ALA A 88 -17.89 -27.02 -1.30
CA ALA A 88 -17.36 -27.84 -2.39
C ALA A 88 -18.22 -29.08 -2.68
N GLU A 89 -18.97 -29.59 -1.70
CA GLU A 89 -19.86 -30.76 -1.90
C GLU A 89 -20.94 -30.50 -2.96
N ILE A 90 -21.32 -29.24 -3.18
CA ILE A 90 -22.29 -28.84 -4.20
C ILE A 90 -21.80 -29.21 -5.61
N LEU A 91 -20.49 -29.11 -5.86
CA LEU A 91 -19.91 -29.40 -7.18
C LEU A 91 -20.02 -30.88 -7.57
N ASN A 92 -20.16 -31.78 -6.59
CA ASN A 92 -20.31 -33.21 -6.83
C ASN A 92 -21.72 -33.58 -7.29
N ASN A 93 -22.72 -32.76 -6.95
CA ASN A 93 -24.13 -33.11 -7.06
C ASN A 93 -24.90 -32.23 -8.06
N TYR A 94 -24.33 -31.11 -8.49
CA TYR A 94 -25.00 -30.12 -9.34
C TYR A 94 -24.10 -29.66 -10.49
N ASP A 95 -24.69 -29.34 -11.65
CA ASP A 95 -23.99 -28.71 -12.77
C ASP A 95 -23.74 -27.21 -12.49
N VAL A 96 -22.63 -26.95 -11.82
CA VAL A 96 -22.22 -25.61 -11.39
C VAL A 96 -20.87 -25.26 -11.97
N ASN A 97 -20.82 -24.14 -12.69
CA ASN A 97 -19.56 -23.52 -13.07
C ASN A 97 -19.10 -22.58 -11.94
N LEU A 98 -18.18 -23.07 -11.10
CA LEU A 98 -17.58 -22.28 -10.03
C LEU A 98 -16.39 -21.48 -10.55
N ILE A 99 -16.48 -20.16 -10.40
CA ILE A 99 -15.39 -19.20 -10.61
C ILE A 99 -14.99 -18.68 -9.23
N ALA A 100 -14.09 -19.39 -8.55
CA ALA A 100 -13.57 -18.97 -7.25
C ALA A 100 -12.25 -18.22 -7.40
N ILE A 101 -12.02 -17.19 -6.57
CA ILE A 101 -10.70 -16.51 -6.51
C ILE A 101 -9.59 -17.50 -6.12
N ASN A 102 -9.92 -18.52 -5.32
CA ASN A 102 -8.96 -19.51 -4.83
C ASN A 102 -8.40 -20.45 -5.93
N ASN A 103 -8.98 -20.47 -7.13
CA ASN A 103 -8.42 -21.20 -8.28
C ASN A 103 -7.09 -20.60 -8.78
N LEU A 104 -6.69 -19.42 -8.29
CA LEU A 104 -5.34 -18.87 -8.48
C LEU A 104 -4.27 -19.61 -7.67
N GLN A 105 -4.61 -20.27 -6.55
CA GLN A 105 -3.62 -21.01 -5.74
C GLN A 105 -3.22 -22.35 -6.37
N GLU A 106 -4.13 -23.04 -7.06
CA GLU A 106 -3.80 -24.28 -7.78
C GLU A 106 -3.01 -23.99 -9.06
N ILE A 107 -3.38 -22.94 -9.82
CA ILE A 107 -2.60 -22.45 -10.97
C ILE A 107 -1.21 -21.93 -10.53
N ALA A 108 -1.10 -21.40 -9.30
CA ALA A 108 0.19 -21.00 -8.72
C ALA A 108 1.07 -22.18 -8.30
N LYS A 109 0.50 -23.38 -8.12
CA LYS A 109 1.25 -24.60 -7.80
C LYS A 109 1.93 -25.19 -9.04
N GLU A 110 1.32 -25.09 -10.21
CA GLU A 110 1.92 -25.53 -11.48
C GLU A 110 3.05 -24.60 -11.97
N ASN A 111 3.08 -23.34 -11.53
CA ASN A 111 4.09 -22.33 -11.92
C ASN A 111 5.32 -22.26 -10.99
N LEU A 112 5.62 -23.31 -10.23
CA LEU A 112 6.73 -23.34 -9.24
C LEU A 112 8.09 -22.93 -9.84
N GLN A 113 8.42 -23.32 -11.08
CA GLN A 113 9.67 -22.95 -11.74
C GLN A 113 9.73 -21.47 -12.18
N ALA A 114 8.64 -20.94 -12.74
CA ALA A 114 8.56 -19.52 -13.09
C ALA A 114 8.63 -18.63 -11.84
N ARG A 115 8.04 -19.10 -10.72
CA ARG A 115 8.09 -18.43 -9.43
C ARG A 115 9.50 -18.41 -8.83
N GLU A 116 10.31 -19.44 -9.03
CA GLU A 116 11.69 -19.44 -8.55
C GLU A 116 12.53 -18.38 -9.27
N GLN A 117 12.36 -18.22 -10.59
CA GLN A 117 13.03 -17.17 -11.36
C GLN A 117 12.57 -15.76 -10.94
N GLU A 118 11.26 -15.56 -10.77
CA GLU A 118 10.68 -14.30 -10.26
C GLU A 118 11.15 -13.99 -8.82
N LEU A 119 11.26 -14.99 -7.96
CA LEU A 119 11.79 -14.84 -6.60
C LEU A 119 13.27 -14.43 -6.61
N GLN A 120 14.07 -14.98 -7.52
CA GLN A 120 15.46 -14.55 -7.68
C GLN A 120 15.55 -13.11 -8.20
N ALA A 121 14.71 -12.73 -9.18
CA ALA A 121 14.63 -11.36 -9.66
C ALA A 121 14.23 -10.37 -8.53
N CYS A 122 13.24 -10.75 -7.71
CA CYS A 122 12.83 -9.97 -6.54
C CYS A 122 13.95 -9.83 -5.51
N LYS A 123 14.71 -10.90 -5.23
CA LYS A 123 15.86 -10.85 -4.31
C LYS A 123 16.93 -9.88 -4.80
N ILE A 124 17.25 -9.89 -6.10
CA ILE A 124 18.22 -8.94 -6.68
C ILE A 124 17.76 -7.49 -6.47
N ILE A 125 16.46 -7.20 -6.69
CA ILE A 125 15.90 -5.87 -6.46
C ILE A 125 16.02 -5.49 -4.97
N ILE A 126 15.66 -6.39 -4.07
CA ILE A 126 15.71 -6.16 -2.62
C ILE A 126 17.16 -5.89 -2.18
N GLU A 127 18.12 -6.70 -2.62
CA GLU A 127 19.54 -6.56 -2.29
C GLU A 127 20.10 -5.22 -2.78
N LYS A 128 19.76 -4.83 -4.01
CA LYS A 128 20.12 -3.50 -4.55
C LYS A 128 19.57 -2.37 -3.67
N ASN A 129 18.28 -2.43 -3.31
CA ASN A 129 17.65 -1.41 -2.47
C ASN A 129 18.25 -1.37 -1.06
N ILE A 130 18.62 -2.51 -0.48
CA ILE A 130 19.30 -2.58 0.82
C ILE A 130 20.66 -1.87 0.74
N GLU A 131 21.41 -2.09 -0.34
CA GLU A 131 22.72 -1.44 -0.49
C GLU A 131 22.59 0.08 -0.68
N GLU A 132 21.65 0.52 -1.53
CA GLU A 132 21.32 1.95 -1.66
C GLU A 132 20.89 2.57 -0.32
N PHE A 133 20.06 1.86 0.46
CA PHE A 133 19.61 2.31 1.77
C PHE A 133 20.75 2.41 2.79
N LYS A 134 21.71 1.48 2.79
CA LYS A 134 22.91 1.57 3.64
C LYS A 134 23.73 2.82 3.33
N GLN A 135 23.89 3.17 2.05
CA GLN A 135 24.61 4.38 1.65
C GLN A 135 23.87 5.65 2.09
N LEU A 136 22.54 5.66 1.98
CA LEU A 136 21.70 6.74 2.52
C LEU A 136 21.85 6.88 4.05
N LEU A 137 21.83 5.77 4.79
CA LEU A 137 22.04 5.77 6.24
C LEU A 137 23.42 6.31 6.65
N LYS A 138 24.48 5.91 5.94
CA LYS A 138 25.83 6.47 6.17
C LYS A 138 25.85 7.98 6.00
N THR A 139 25.24 8.48 4.91
CA THR A 139 25.13 9.92 4.63
C THR A 139 24.39 10.65 5.74
N ARG A 140 23.22 10.13 6.16
CA ARG A 140 22.41 10.74 7.22
C ARG A 140 23.13 10.79 8.57
N LYS A 141 23.92 9.75 8.92
CA LYS A 141 24.72 9.76 10.16
C LYS A 141 25.74 10.89 10.18
N VAL A 142 26.38 11.18 9.05
CA VAL A 142 27.33 12.31 8.96
C VAL A 142 26.62 13.66 9.03
N GLU A 143 25.46 13.80 8.39
CA GLU A 143 24.66 15.03 8.52
C GLU A 143 24.27 15.31 9.97
N LEU A 144 23.86 14.27 10.73
CA LEU A 144 23.57 14.38 12.15
C LEU A 144 24.82 14.71 12.98
N ALA A 145 25.95 14.07 12.71
CA ALA A 145 27.20 14.36 13.42
C ALA A 145 27.70 15.80 13.17
N MET A 146 27.38 16.37 12.01
CA MET A 146 27.78 17.73 11.62
C MET A 146 26.74 18.80 11.93
N SER A 147 25.61 18.46 12.56
CA SER A 147 24.52 19.41 12.84
C SER A 147 24.94 20.55 13.77
N GLU A 148 25.96 20.32 14.61
CA GLU A 148 26.48 21.30 15.56
C GLU A 148 27.45 22.31 14.94
N VAL A 149 27.99 22.03 13.76
CA VAL A 149 29.00 22.88 13.11
C VAL A 149 28.48 24.30 12.85
N PRO A 150 27.30 24.50 12.22
CA PRO A 150 26.75 25.84 12.01
C PRO A 150 26.58 26.64 13.30
N ARG A 151 26.14 25.98 14.38
CA ARG A 151 25.95 26.62 15.69
C ARG A 151 27.29 27.12 16.24
N LYS A 152 28.32 26.28 16.16
CA LYS A 152 29.65 26.62 16.69
C LYS A 152 30.34 27.71 15.87
N VAL A 153 30.16 27.73 14.55
CA VAL A 153 30.69 28.81 13.68
C VAL A 153 30.02 30.16 14.01
N LYS A 154 28.71 30.18 14.25
CA LYS A 154 28.01 31.39 14.69
C LYS A 154 28.49 31.90 16.05
N GLN A 155 28.67 31.00 17.01
CA GLN A 155 29.21 31.35 18.32
C GLN A 155 30.62 31.97 18.19
N ILE A 156 31.48 31.42 17.33
CA ILE A 156 32.82 32.00 17.08
C ILE A 156 32.71 33.44 16.54
N ARG A 157 31.76 33.70 15.62
CA ARG A 157 31.52 35.06 15.09
C ARG A 157 31.05 36.02 16.19
N GLU A 158 30.12 35.60 17.02
CA GLU A 158 29.60 36.41 18.13
C GLU A 158 30.73 36.75 19.12
N THR A 159 31.51 35.75 19.53
CA THR A 159 32.67 35.98 20.41
C THR A 159 33.72 36.89 19.77
N ALA A 160 33.98 36.75 18.45
CA ALA A 160 34.90 37.66 17.76
C ALA A 160 34.40 39.11 17.78
N ASN A 161 33.09 39.32 17.59
CA ASN A 161 32.49 40.66 17.66
C ASN A 161 32.60 41.27 19.06
N GLU A 162 32.51 40.47 20.12
CA GLU A 162 32.71 40.92 21.50
C GLU A 162 34.18 41.27 21.79
N VAL A 163 35.11 40.40 21.39
CA VAL A 163 36.56 40.57 21.61
C VAL A 163 37.07 41.83 20.91
N PHE A 164 36.64 42.07 19.66
CA PHE A 164 37.10 43.18 18.84
C PHE A 164 36.13 44.38 18.84
N ALA A 165 35.24 44.49 19.83
CA ALA A 165 34.17 45.49 19.85
C ALA A 165 34.70 46.95 19.82
N LYS A 166 35.89 47.21 20.37
CA LYS A 166 36.50 48.55 20.40
C LYS A 166 37.05 48.94 19.03
N GLU A 167 37.78 48.03 18.40
CA GLU A 167 38.34 48.18 17.06
C GLU A 167 37.22 48.32 16.03
N LEU A 168 36.19 47.47 16.14
CA LEU A 168 35.00 47.54 15.31
C LEU A 168 34.32 48.92 15.43
N LYS A 169 34.22 49.52 16.61
CA LYS A 169 33.63 50.86 16.76
C LYS A 169 34.36 51.95 15.97
N ASN A 170 35.69 51.84 15.86
CA ASN A 170 36.54 52.82 15.20
C ASN A 170 36.52 52.73 13.67
N LEU A 171 35.94 51.68 13.10
CA LEU A 171 35.76 51.55 11.64
C LEU A 171 34.63 52.45 11.13
N ASP A 172 34.81 53.02 9.94
CA ASP A 172 33.76 53.67 9.18
C ASP A 172 32.68 52.65 8.71
N VAL A 173 31.57 53.18 8.20
CA VAL A 173 30.40 52.35 7.83
C VAL A 173 30.71 51.42 6.67
N GLU A 174 31.45 51.89 5.65
CA GLU A 174 31.77 51.08 4.47
C GLU A 174 32.73 49.92 4.84
N SER A 175 33.75 50.20 5.65
CA SER A 175 34.68 49.18 6.15
C SER A 175 33.97 48.10 6.99
N LYS A 176 33.00 48.49 7.83
CA LYS A 176 32.16 47.54 8.60
C LYS A 176 31.36 46.63 7.68
N GLU A 177 30.71 47.18 6.66
CA GLU A 177 29.94 46.39 5.71
C GLU A 177 30.79 45.38 4.94
N VAL A 178 31.98 45.79 4.50
CA VAL A 178 32.92 44.89 3.80
C VAL A 178 33.36 43.75 4.73
N LEU A 179 33.70 44.07 5.99
CA LEU A 179 34.07 43.06 6.98
C LEU A 179 32.94 42.06 7.24
N ASP A 180 31.70 42.55 7.40
CA ASP A 180 30.54 41.69 7.61
C ASP A 180 30.26 40.77 6.40
N LYS A 181 30.45 41.28 5.18
CA LYS A 181 30.37 40.47 3.96
C LYS A 181 31.44 39.37 3.94
N ILE A 182 32.68 39.68 4.32
CA ILE A 182 33.78 38.71 4.41
C ILE A 182 33.48 37.65 5.47
N LEU A 183 33.08 38.05 6.68
CA LEU A 183 32.76 37.13 7.77
C LEU A 183 31.59 36.22 7.41
N SER A 184 30.54 36.75 6.78
CA SER A 184 29.39 35.97 6.32
C SER A 184 29.77 34.98 5.22
N TYR A 185 30.67 35.38 4.31
CA TYR A 185 31.22 34.47 3.29
C TYR A 185 32.03 33.35 3.94
N MET A 186 32.92 33.68 4.88
CA MET A 186 33.72 32.71 5.62
C MET A 186 32.84 31.72 6.39
N GLU A 187 31.86 32.21 7.15
CA GLU A 187 30.88 31.39 7.87
C GLU A 187 30.21 30.37 6.94
N LYS A 188 29.72 30.81 5.78
CA LYS A 188 29.11 29.93 4.77
C LYS A 188 30.10 28.87 4.24
N LYS A 189 31.36 29.23 4.04
CA LYS A 189 32.40 28.30 3.55
C LYS A 189 32.83 27.30 4.63
N TYR A 190 32.99 27.72 5.87
CA TYR A 190 33.31 26.84 7.00
C TYR A 190 32.19 25.84 7.33
N ILE A 191 30.95 26.12 6.95
CA ILE A 191 29.86 25.15 7.04
C ILE A 191 29.87 24.22 5.82
N SER A 192 29.86 24.79 4.61
CA SER A 192 29.64 24.00 3.39
C SER A 192 30.84 23.12 2.98
N VAL A 193 32.08 23.57 3.19
CA VAL A 193 33.29 22.82 2.78
C VAL A 193 33.46 21.54 3.61
N PRO A 194 33.44 21.57 4.96
CA PRO A 194 33.56 20.35 5.75
C PRO A 194 32.39 19.37 5.51
N MET A 195 31.16 19.87 5.34
CA MET A 195 30.02 19.02 4.99
C MET A 195 30.23 18.30 3.65
N LYS A 196 30.74 19.02 2.63
CA LYS A 196 31.02 18.41 1.32
C LYS A 196 32.16 17.41 1.41
N MET A 197 33.25 17.74 2.11
CA MET A 197 34.38 16.83 2.33
C MET A 197 33.95 15.56 3.07
N ALA A 198 33.14 15.69 4.12
CA ALA A 198 32.65 14.54 4.88
C ALA A 198 31.78 13.61 4.00
N LYS A 199 30.94 14.18 3.14
CA LYS A 199 30.17 13.41 2.15
C LYS A 199 31.05 12.76 1.08
N GLU A 200 32.09 13.45 0.60
CA GLU A 200 33.04 12.91 -0.39
C GLU A 200 33.93 11.78 0.19
N ILE A 201 34.31 11.85 1.46
CA ILE A 201 35.05 10.77 2.14
C ILE A 201 34.17 9.53 2.26
N LEU A 202 32.89 9.70 2.59
CA LEU A 202 31.93 8.60 2.65
C LEU A 202 31.70 7.94 1.29
N SER A 203 31.67 8.72 0.20
CA SER A 203 31.47 8.18 -1.14
C SER A 203 32.72 7.51 -1.72
N LYS A 204 33.92 7.95 -1.32
CA LYS A 204 35.21 7.36 -1.72
C LYS A 204 35.66 6.18 -0.86
N GLY A 205 35.11 6.01 0.34
CA GLY A 205 35.45 4.94 1.30
C GLY A 205 34.84 3.57 1.00
N ASN A 206 34.41 3.29 -0.24
CA ASN A 206 34.08 1.93 -0.69
C ASN A 206 35.36 1.20 -1.18
N ILE A 207 36.33 1.00 -0.29
CA ILE A 207 37.38 -0.04 -0.42
C ILE A 207 37.11 -1.08 0.66
#